data_AF-A0A1F9Z149-F1
#
_entry.id   AF-A0A1F9Z149-F1
#
_cell.length_a   1.000
_cell.length_b   1.000
_cell.length_c   1.000
_cell.angle_alpha   90.00
_cell.angle_beta   90.00
_cell.angle_gamma   90.00
#
_symmetry.space_group_name_H-M   'P 1'
#
loop_
_entity.id
_entity.type
_entity.pdbx_description
1 polymer ?
#
loop_
_entity_poly.entity_id
_entity_poly.type
_entity_poly.pdbx_seq_one_letter_code
_entity_poly.pdbx_strand_id
1 'polypeptide(L)'
;MPVVTMSEVVVALRATVGRHGMPIEDVRTLADYLMSFFGFETEVIDNNLDVADRDVFYMLEEEGLLTTRQEEVHIKKGKLWRIHYWILRVDRIKNFAKNGGSRRADDAFAIYREIPDDIWARQLPAR
;
A
#
# COMPACT_ATOMS: atom_id res chain seq x y z
N MET A 1 -14.73 -11.50 -9.08
CA MET A 1 -13.47 -11.42 -8.32
C MET A 1 -12.59 -10.37 -8.98
N PRO A 2 -12.10 -9.35 -8.25
CA PRO A 2 -11.27 -8.32 -8.84
C PRO A 2 -9.87 -8.90 -9.11
N VAL A 3 -9.56 -9.18 -10.38
CA VAL A 3 -8.23 -9.63 -10.81
C VAL A 3 -7.30 -8.43 -10.94
N VAL A 4 -6.04 -8.60 -10.55
CA VAL A 4 -4.95 -7.63 -10.75
C VAL A 4 -3.98 -8.20 -11.78
N THR A 5 -3.60 -7.40 -12.75
CA THR A 5 -2.64 -7.77 -13.79
C THR A 5 -1.22 -7.36 -13.39
N MET A 6 -0.22 -8.08 -13.88
CA MET A 6 1.20 -7.76 -13.66
C MET A 6 1.52 -6.29 -14.01
N SER A 7 0.98 -5.79 -15.12
CA SER A 7 1.17 -4.40 -15.54
C SER A 7 0.63 -3.39 -14.52
N GLU A 8 -0.51 -3.68 -13.88
CA GLU A 8 -1.09 -2.80 -12.87
C GLU A 8 -0.24 -2.80 -11.59
N VAL A 9 0.29 -3.95 -11.17
CA VAL A 9 1.21 -4.06 -10.01
C VAL A 9 2.50 -3.30 -10.27
N VAL A 10 3.12 -3.46 -11.44
CA VAL A 10 4.36 -2.75 -11.79
C VAL A 10 4.14 -1.23 -11.76
N VAL A 11 3.01 -0.74 -12.29
CA VAL A 11 2.69 0.69 -12.26
C VAL A 11 2.48 1.18 -10.82
N ALA A 12 1.80 0.40 -9.99
CA ALA A 12 1.58 0.75 -8.58
C ALA A 12 2.90 0.76 -7.78
N LEU A 13 3.75 -0.26 -7.93
CA LEU A 13 5.07 -0.34 -7.28
C LEU A 13 6.01 0.77 -7.76
N ARG A 14 5.96 1.12 -9.05
CA ARG A 14 6.73 2.26 -9.57
C ARG A 14 6.29 3.58 -8.93
N ALA A 15 5.00 3.76 -8.67
CA ALA A 15 4.47 4.96 -8.04
C ALA A 15 4.82 5.07 -6.54
N THR A 16 4.95 3.93 -5.85
CA THR A 16 5.31 3.87 -4.43
C THR A 16 6.82 3.78 -4.24
N VAL A 17 7.39 2.60 -4.51
CA VAL A 17 8.80 2.22 -4.28
C VAL A 17 9.75 2.94 -5.24
N GLY A 18 9.30 3.29 -6.44
CA GLY A 18 10.11 4.08 -7.39
C GLY A 18 10.56 5.44 -6.87
N ARG A 19 9.93 5.97 -5.80
CA ARG A 19 10.39 7.19 -5.11
C ARG A 19 11.71 7.02 -4.36
N HIS A 20 12.07 5.79 -4.01
CA HIS A 20 13.36 5.46 -3.39
C HIS A 20 14.52 5.35 -4.40
N GLY A 21 14.29 5.66 -5.68
CA GLY A 21 15.33 5.61 -6.71
C GLY A 21 15.59 4.21 -7.29
N MET A 22 14.68 3.27 -7.04
CA MET A 22 14.78 1.90 -7.54
C MET A 22 14.66 1.85 -9.08
N PRO A 23 15.57 1.16 -9.79
CA PRO A 23 15.49 1.03 -11.24
C PRO A 23 14.29 0.16 -11.65
N ILE A 24 13.80 0.37 -12.88
CA ILE A 24 12.57 -0.25 -13.37
C ILE A 24 12.64 -1.79 -13.41
N GLU A 25 13.83 -2.36 -13.63
CA GLU A 25 14.03 -3.82 -13.67
C GLU A 25 13.86 -4.45 -12.28
N ASP A 26 14.35 -3.79 -11.23
CA ASP A 26 14.18 -4.23 -9.85
C ASP A 26 12.71 -4.14 -9.43
N VAL A 27 12.00 -3.09 -9.87
CA VAL A 27 10.54 -2.96 -9.67
C VAL A 27 9.78 -4.10 -10.35
N ARG A 28 10.19 -4.51 -11.55
CA ARG A 28 9.56 -5.65 -12.24
C ARG A 28 9.85 -6.97 -11.54
N THR A 29 11.06 -7.14 -11.04
CA THR A 29 11.44 -8.31 -10.25
C THR A 29 10.63 -8.38 -8.95
N LEU A 30 10.45 -7.24 -8.27
CA LEU A 30 9.60 -7.14 -7.08
C LEU A 30 8.12 -7.40 -7.40
N ALA A 31 7.64 -6.92 -8.55
CA ALA A 31 6.28 -7.20 -9.00
C ALA A 31 6.06 -8.68 -9.28
N ASP A 32 7.02 -9.33 -9.95
CA ASP A 32 6.99 -10.77 -10.20
C ASP A 32 7.04 -11.57 -8.91
N TYR A 33 7.90 -11.14 -7.98
CA TYR A 33 7.98 -11.70 -6.64
C TYR A 33 6.65 -11.63 -5.91
N LEU A 34 6.02 -10.45 -5.87
CA LEU A 34 4.73 -10.26 -5.24
C LEU A 34 3.63 -11.09 -5.91
N MET A 35 3.60 -11.10 -7.24
CA MET A 35 2.64 -11.90 -8.00
C MET A 35 2.81 -13.41 -7.77
N SER A 36 4.01 -13.88 -7.43
CA SER A 36 4.23 -15.30 -7.11
C SER A 36 3.54 -15.75 -5.82
N PHE A 37 3.36 -14.86 -4.84
CA PHE A 37 2.64 -15.15 -3.60
C PHE A 37 1.13 -15.04 -3.76
N PHE A 38 0.67 -13.97 -4.41
CA PHE A 38 -0.77 -13.71 -4.55
C PHE A 38 -1.40 -14.49 -5.71
N GLY A 39 -0.66 -14.72 -6.79
CA GLY A 39 -1.16 -15.40 -7.98
C GLY A 39 -2.40 -14.71 -8.56
N PHE A 40 -3.54 -15.41 -8.48
CA PHE A 40 -4.86 -14.87 -8.85
C PHE A 40 -5.73 -14.49 -7.64
N GLU A 41 -5.24 -14.76 -6.44
CA GLU A 41 -5.89 -14.41 -5.18
C GLU A 41 -5.49 -13.00 -4.75
N THR A 42 -6.29 -12.44 -3.85
CA THR A 42 -6.05 -11.11 -3.28
C THR A 42 -5.57 -11.18 -1.84
N GLU A 43 -5.45 -12.39 -1.28
CA GLU A 43 -5.13 -12.62 0.12
C GLU A 43 -4.09 -13.74 0.24
N VAL A 44 -3.12 -13.60 1.15
CA VAL A 44 -2.07 -14.59 1.43
C VAL A 44 -1.95 -14.78 2.94
N ILE A 45 -1.79 -16.03 3.39
CA ILE A 45 -1.63 -16.33 4.81
C ILE A 45 -0.19 -16.06 5.23
N ASP A 46 0.00 -15.34 6.35
CA ASP A 46 1.33 -15.00 6.87
C ASP A 46 2.25 -16.21 7.11
N ASN A 47 1.67 -17.35 7.45
CA ASN A 47 2.41 -18.59 7.70
C ASN A 47 3.08 -19.18 6.45
N ASN A 48 2.68 -18.75 5.24
CA ASN A 48 3.30 -19.18 4.00
C ASN A 48 4.56 -18.36 3.64
N LEU A 49 4.80 -17.25 4.36
CA LEU A 49 5.89 -16.32 4.10
C LEU A 49 7.10 -16.65 4.98
N ASP A 50 8.30 -16.58 4.40
CA ASP A 50 9.54 -16.63 5.18
C ASP A 50 9.81 -15.28 5.87
N VAL A 51 10.76 -15.25 6.80
CA VAL A 51 11.13 -14.04 7.55
C VAL A 51 11.51 -12.88 6.60
N ALA A 52 12.30 -13.16 5.57
CA ALA A 52 12.70 -12.15 4.59
C ALA A 52 11.50 -11.60 3.78
N ASP A 53 10.50 -12.44 3.52
CA ASP A 53 9.32 -12.05 2.74
C ASP A 53 8.42 -11.14 3.55
N ARG A 54 8.28 -11.43 4.85
CA ARG A 54 7.51 -10.58 5.76
C ARG A 54 8.05 -9.16 5.79
N ASP A 55 9.38 -8.97 5.77
CA ASP A 55 9.99 -7.64 5.75
C ASP A 55 9.56 -6.84 4.50
N VAL A 56 9.51 -7.50 3.34
CA VAL A 56 9.01 -6.88 2.09
C VAL A 56 7.52 -6.55 2.20
N PHE A 57 6.72 -7.43 2.81
CA PHE A 57 5.29 -7.21 2.97
C PHE A 57 4.98 -6.06 3.94
N TYR A 58 5.75 -5.90 5.03
CA TYR A 58 5.65 -4.74 5.91
C TYR A 58 6.01 -3.45 5.19
N MET A 59 7.07 -3.44 4.38
CA MET A 59 7.42 -2.29 3.55
C MET A 59 6.27 -1.90 2.60
N LEU A 60 5.62 -2.90 1.99
CA LEU A 60 4.51 -2.67 1.07
C LEU A 60 3.20 -2.29 1.77
N GLU A 61 3.01 -2.68 3.03
CA GLU A 61 1.93 -2.19 3.89
C GLU A 61 2.13 -0.72 4.27
N GLU A 62 3.36 -0.30 4.57
CA GLU A 62 3.69 1.10 4.84
C GLU A 62 3.43 1.99 3.61
N GLU A 63 3.85 1.52 2.43
CA GLU A 63 3.49 2.13 1.15
C GLU A 63 1.99 2.00 0.82
N GLY A 64 1.26 1.20 1.60
CA GLY A 64 -0.19 0.97 1.59
C GLY A 64 -0.72 0.20 0.39
N LEU A 65 0.14 -0.54 -0.32
CA LEU A 65 -0.28 -1.50 -1.34
C LEU A 65 -0.89 -2.76 -0.71
N LEU A 66 -0.45 -3.12 0.49
CA LEU A 66 -0.98 -4.21 1.30
C LEU A 66 -1.73 -3.68 2.52
N THR A 67 -2.56 -4.54 3.11
CA THR A 67 -3.19 -4.34 4.41
C THR A 67 -3.24 -5.67 5.15
N THR A 68 -3.11 -5.63 6.47
CA THR A 68 -3.22 -6.83 7.30
C THR A 68 -4.66 -7.04 7.80
N ARG A 69 -5.07 -8.30 7.93
CA ARG A 69 -6.31 -8.72 8.59
C ARG A 69 -6.02 -9.88 9.53
N GLN A 70 -6.65 -9.86 10.70
CA GLN A 70 -6.58 -10.95 11.66
C GLN A 70 -7.94 -11.65 11.76
N GLU A 71 -7.93 -12.98 11.74
CA GLU A 71 -9.10 -13.81 12.02
C GLU A 71 -8.86 -14.71 13.23
N GLU A 72 -9.85 -14.76 14.13
CA GLU A 72 -9.82 -15.60 15.32
C GLU A 72 -10.76 -16.80 15.14
N VAL A 73 -10.16 -17.98 14.92
CA VAL A 73 -10.92 -19.22 14.74
C VAL A 73 -10.99 -19.95 16.08
N HIS A 74 -12.20 -20.34 16.47
CA HIS A 74 -12.45 -21.14 17.66
C HIS A 74 -12.26 -22.63 17.31
N ILE A 75 -11.11 -23.19 17.67
CA ILE A 75 -10.90 -24.64 17.55
C ILE A 75 -11.79 -25.33 18.58
N LYS A 76 -12.43 -26.45 18.20
CA LYS A 76 -13.39 -27.24 19.01
C LYS A 76 -12.92 -27.68 20.42
N LYS A 77 -11.66 -27.40 20.81
CA LYS A 77 -11.09 -27.66 22.14
C LYS A 77 -10.85 -26.40 22.98
N GLY A 78 -11.47 -25.26 22.63
CA GLY A 78 -11.39 -24.01 23.42
C GLY A 78 -10.07 -23.23 23.26
N LYS A 79 -9.20 -23.65 22.33
CA LYS A 79 -7.98 -22.90 21.99
C LYS A 79 -8.30 -21.91 20.88
N LEU A 80 -8.01 -20.64 21.11
CA LEU A 80 -8.07 -19.59 20.09
C LEU A 80 -6.91 -19.77 19.13
N TRP A 81 -7.20 -19.83 17.83
CA TRP A 81 -6.20 -19.82 16.79
C TRP A 81 -6.31 -18.51 16.00
N ARG A 82 -5.19 -17.78 15.93
CA ARG A 82 -5.10 -16.50 15.23
C ARG A 82 -4.44 -16.73 13.88
N ILE A 83 -5.11 -16.32 12.81
CA ILE A 83 -4.59 -16.34 11.45
C ILE A 83 -4.40 -14.90 11.01
N HIS A 84 -3.21 -14.58 10.51
CA HIS A 84 -2.92 -13.29 9.88
C HIS A 84 -2.95 -13.46 8.37
N TYR A 85 -3.64 -12.54 7.72
CA TYR A 85 -3.77 -12.46 6.28
C TYR A 85 -3.19 -11.14 5.78
N TRP A 86 -2.43 -11.25 4.71
CA TRP A 86 -1.97 -10.14 3.90
C TRP A 86 -2.96 -9.95 2.75
N ILE A 87 -3.58 -8.79 2.67
CA ILE A 87 -4.60 -8.48 1.67
C ILE A 87 -4.07 -7.41 0.73
N LEU A 88 -4.15 -7.70 -0.57
CA LEU A 88 -3.79 -6.77 -1.63
C LEU A 88 -4.88 -5.72 -1.82
N ARG A 89 -4.53 -4.43 -1.73
CA ARG A 89 -5.47 -3.33 -1.98
C ARG A 89 -5.69 -3.12 -3.47
N VAL A 90 -6.48 -4.02 -4.08
CA VAL A 90 -6.76 -4.03 -5.53
C VAL A 90 -7.30 -2.69 -6.02
N ASP A 91 -8.19 -2.04 -5.28
CA ASP A 91 -8.74 -0.73 -5.65
C ASP A 91 -7.65 0.34 -5.76
N ARG A 92 -6.68 0.31 -4.84
CA ARG A 92 -5.55 1.24 -4.84
C ARG A 92 -4.64 0.99 -6.04
N ILE A 93 -4.31 -0.27 -6.32
CA ILE A 93 -3.48 -0.66 -7.46
C ILE A 93 -4.14 -0.25 -8.79
N LYS A 94 -5.44 -0.51 -8.93
CA LYS A 94 -6.21 -0.10 -10.11
C LYS A 94 -6.31 1.41 -10.25
N ASN A 95 -6.42 2.14 -9.14
CA ASN A 95 -6.39 3.59 -9.15
C ASN A 95 -5.02 4.13 -9.59
N PHE A 96 -3.92 3.53 -9.17
CA PHE A 96 -2.58 3.90 -9.67
C PHE A 96 -2.42 3.62 -11.16
N ALA A 97 -2.92 2.48 -11.63
CA ALA A 97 -2.89 2.13 -13.04
C ALA A 97 -3.73 3.09 -13.91
N LYS A 98 -4.91 3.49 -13.43
CA LYS A 98 -5.81 4.42 -14.14
C LYS A 98 -5.32 5.87 -14.14
N ASN A 99 -4.73 6.33 -13.02
CA ASN A 99 -4.38 7.74 -12.83
C ASN A 99 -2.91 8.07 -13.11
N GLY A 100 -2.12 7.15 -13.67
CA GLY A 100 -0.77 7.43 -14.17
C GLY A 100 0.11 8.21 -13.18
N GLY A 101 0.12 7.82 -11.89
CA GLY A 101 0.96 8.47 -10.89
C GLY A 101 0.42 9.77 -10.28
N SER A 102 -0.88 10.06 -10.38
CA SER A 102 -1.50 11.17 -9.65
C SER A 102 -2.64 10.71 -8.75
N ARG A 103 -2.28 10.26 -7.55
CA ARG A 103 -3.01 10.71 -6.36
C ARG A 103 -2.03 10.65 -5.19
N ARG A 104 -1.55 11.84 -4.83
CA ARG A 104 -1.04 12.15 -3.51
C ARG A 104 -1.88 11.36 -2.50
N ALA A 105 -1.25 10.61 -1.60
CA ALA A 105 -1.83 10.42 -0.29
C ALA A 105 -2.31 11.81 0.13
N ASP A 106 -3.61 11.95 0.39
CA ASP A 106 -4.27 13.22 0.74
C ASP A 106 -3.26 14.09 1.47
N ASP A 107 -2.71 15.06 0.76
CA ASP A 107 -1.76 15.99 1.33
C ASP A 107 -2.70 16.82 2.19
N ALA A 108 -2.91 16.41 3.45
CA ALA A 108 -3.84 17.05 4.36
C ALA A 108 -3.52 18.55 4.49
N PHE A 109 -2.29 18.92 4.13
CA PHE A 109 -1.79 20.28 4.05
C PHE A 109 -2.11 21.03 2.73
N ALA A 110 -2.61 20.35 1.69
CA ALA A 110 -3.04 20.99 0.45
C ALA A 110 -4.19 21.98 0.69
N ILE A 111 -5.07 21.70 1.66
CA ILE A 111 -6.15 22.60 2.07
C ILE A 111 -5.59 23.95 2.53
N TYR A 112 -4.43 23.96 3.21
CA TYR A 112 -3.80 25.21 3.65
C TYR A 112 -3.16 26.01 2.52
N ARG A 113 -2.89 25.40 1.35
CA ARG A 113 -2.35 26.12 0.18
C ARG A 113 -3.42 26.90 -0.58
N GLU A 114 -4.69 26.60 -0.36
CA GLU A 114 -5.81 27.36 -0.91
C GLU A 114 -6.13 28.60 -0.07
N ILE A 115 -5.62 28.68 1.16
CA ILE A 115 -5.77 29.83 2.03
C ILE A 115 -4.76 30.91 1.59
N PRO A 116 -5.21 32.11 1.19
CA PRO A 116 -4.30 33.15 0.72
C PRO A 116 -3.36 33.65 1.83
N ASP A 117 -2.16 34.08 1.44
CA ASP A 117 -1.05 34.45 2.35
C ASP A 117 -1.39 35.61 3.31
N ASP A 118 -2.35 36.45 2.93
CA ASP A 118 -2.82 37.60 3.71
C ASP A 118 -3.57 37.22 5.00
N ILE A 119 -4.24 36.07 5.02
CA ILE A 119 -4.93 35.53 6.20
C ILE A 119 -3.94 35.05 7.27
N TRP A 120 -2.76 34.59 6.85
CA TRP A 120 -1.70 34.15 7.75
C TRP A 120 -0.99 35.32 8.42
N ALA A 121 -0.93 36.48 7.75
CA ALA A 121 -0.33 37.70 8.25
C ALA A 121 -1.27 38.45 9.22
N ARG A 122 -1.42 37.94 10.45
CA ARG A 122 -2.02 38.74 11.53
C ARG A 122 -1.14 39.96 11.84
N GLN A 123 -1.51 41.12 11.34
CA GLN A 123 -1.00 42.39 11.86
C GLN A 123 -1.61 42.63 13.24
N LEU A 124 -0.80 42.44 14.29
CA LEU A 124 -1.14 42.92 15.63
C LEU A 124 -1.26 44.45 15.56
N PRO A 125 -2.36 45.06 16.05
CA PRO A 125 -2.46 46.51 16.11
C PRO A 125 -1.33 47.05 16.98
N ALA A 126 -0.60 48.03 16.45
CA ALA A 126 0.42 48.75 17.19
C ALA A 126 -0.24 49.40 18.42
N ARG A 127 0.34 49.13 19.59
CA ARG A 127 -0.15 49.59 20.89
C ARG A 127 0.30 51.01 21.17
#